data_AF-A0A956UMH9-F1
#
_entry.id   AF-A0A956UMH9-F1
#
_cell.length_a   1.000
_cell.length_b   1.000
_cell.length_c   1.000
_cell.angle_alpha   90.00
_cell.angle_beta   90.00
_cell.angle_gamma   90.00
#
_symmetry.space_group_name_H-M   'P 1'
#
loop_
_entity.id
_entity.type
_entity.pdbx_description
1 polymer ?
#
loop_
_entity_poly.entity_id
_entity_poly.type
_entity_poly.pdbx_seq_one_letter_code
_entity_poly.pdbx_strand_id
1 'polypeptide(L)'
;MHRDEAWKIMLEYAKEERTHKHGIAVEAVMQAYARELHEDEEKWGIVGLLHDFDWEIHPTEELHPRAGSELLAARGVPEDIRYAILCHAP
;
A
#
# COMPACT_ATOMS: atom_id res chain seq x y z
N MET A 1 -8.91 6.10 5.84
CA MET A 1 -7.69 6.38 6.63
C MET A 1 -6.94 7.49 5.95
N HIS A 2 -6.11 8.25 6.66
CA HIS A 2 -5.30 9.31 6.08
C HIS A 2 -3.90 8.83 5.69
N ARG A 3 -3.27 9.53 4.73
CA ARG A 3 -1.90 9.24 4.26
C ARG A 3 -0.89 9.11 5.40
N ASP A 4 -0.97 9.97 6.42
CA ASP A 4 -0.02 9.95 7.55
C ASP A 4 -0.13 8.68 8.39
N GLU A 5 -1.32 8.07 8.47
CA GLU A 5 -1.52 6.78 9.12
C GLU A 5 -0.90 5.65 8.28
N ALA A 6 -1.08 5.71 6.96
CA ALA A 6 -0.46 4.77 6.02
C ALA A 6 1.08 4.85 6.09
N TRP A 7 1.63 6.06 6.18
CA TRP A 7 3.07 6.25 6.29
C TRP A 7 3.66 5.63 7.57
N LYS A 8 2.93 5.67 8.69
CA LYS A 8 3.34 4.97 9.92
C LYS A 8 3.42 3.47 9.72
N ILE A 9 2.47 2.88 9.00
CA ILE A 9 2.48 1.44 8.65
C ILE A 9 3.69 1.11 7.78
N MET A 10 3.95 1.91 6.75
CA MET A 10 5.13 1.76 5.89
C MET A 10 6.42 1.74 6.72
N LEU A 11 6.63 2.72 7.60
CA LEU A 11 7.82 2.80 8.44
C LEU A 11 7.92 1.67 9.47
N GLU A 12 6.78 1.07 9.86
CA GLU A 12 6.74 -0.04 10.80
C GLU A 12 7.29 -1.33 10.19
N TYR A 13 6.95 -1.63 8.94
CA TYR A 13 7.25 -2.91 8.30
C TYR A 13 8.37 -2.87 7.27
N ALA A 14 8.49 -1.79 6.52
CA ALA A 14 9.60 -1.57 5.61
C ALA A 14 10.71 -0.79 6.32
N LYS A 15 11.91 -1.35 6.38
CA LYS A 15 13.11 -0.72 6.95
C LYS A 15 14.08 -0.25 5.87
N GLU A 16 13.98 -0.78 4.66
CA GLU A 16 14.81 -0.34 3.55
C GLU A 16 14.28 0.97 2.94
N GLU A 17 15.18 1.94 2.79
CA GLU A 17 14.88 3.21 2.12
C GLU A 17 14.41 3.00 0.66
N ARG A 18 14.85 1.92 0.01
CA ARG A 18 14.41 1.55 -1.34
C ARG A 18 12.91 1.26 -1.38
N THR A 19 12.40 0.49 -0.42
CA THR A 19 10.96 0.15 -0.32
C THR A 19 10.13 1.42 -0.10
N HIS A 20 10.62 2.34 0.74
CA HIS A 20 9.98 3.63 0.96
C HIS A 20 9.93 4.47 -0.32
N LYS A 21 11.06 4.60 -1.03
CA LYS A 21 11.14 5.36 -2.28
C LYS A 21 10.23 4.77 -3.35
N HIS A 22 10.17 3.44 -3.45
CA HIS A 22 9.27 2.74 -4.36
C HIS A 22 7.80 3.04 -4.03
N GLY A 23 7.38 2.87 -2.77
CA GLY A 23 6.01 3.19 -2.35
C GLY A 23 5.63 4.65 -2.62
N ILE A 24 6.54 5.62 -2.35
CA ILE A 24 6.30 7.04 -2.65
C ILE A 24 6.18 7.30 -4.17
N ALA A 25 7.00 6.63 -4.98
CA ALA A 25 6.93 6.77 -6.43
C ALA A 25 5.60 6.23 -6.98
N VAL A 26 5.17 5.06 -6.50
CA VAL A 26 3.88 4.46 -6.91
C VAL A 26 2.70 5.26 -6.37
N GLU A 27 2.77 5.80 -5.14
CA GLU A 27 1.79 6.75 -4.61
C GLU A 27 1.54 7.91 -5.58
N ALA A 28 2.61 8.55 -6.06
CA ALA A 28 2.51 9.69 -6.98
C ALA A 28 1.87 9.30 -8.32
N VAL A 29 2.20 8.12 -8.85
CA VAL A 29 1.62 7.59 -10.10
C VAL A 29 0.13 7.29 -9.91
N MET A 30 -0.24 6.64 -8.80
CA MET A 30 -1.63 6.31 -8.49
C MET A 30 -2.50 7.56 -8.28
N GLN A 31 -1.96 8.60 -7.63
CA GLN A 31 -2.62 9.90 -7.52
C GLN A 31 -2.84 10.55 -8.89
N ALA A 32 -1.86 10.51 -9.79
CA ALA A 32 -1.99 11.05 -11.13
C ALA A 32 -3.10 10.35 -11.94
N TYR A 33 -3.14 9.01 -11.90
CA TYR A 33 -4.21 8.25 -12.55
C TYR A 33 -5.58 8.49 -11.91
N ALA A 34 -5.65 8.54 -10.58
CA ALA A 34 -6.91 8.85 -9.90
C ALA A 34 -7.48 10.19 -10.35
N ARG A 35 -6.62 11.22 -10.50
CA ARG A 35 -7.02 12.53 -11.01
C ARG A 35 -7.54 12.47 -12.44
N GLU A 36 -6.83 11.77 -13.33
CA GLU A 36 -7.22 11.63 -14.74
C GLU A 36 -8.54 10.87 -14.89
N LEU A 37 -8.79 9.89 -14.02
CA LEU A 37 -9.97 9.04 -14.04
C LEU A 37 -11.13 9.57 -13.17
N HIS A 38 -10.98 10.74 -12.54
CA HIS A 38 -11.96 11.33 -11.63
C HIS A 38 -12.32 10.46 -10.40
N GLU A 39 -11.31 9.79 -9.86
CA GLU A 39 -11.37 8.94 -8.67
C GLU A 39 -10.77 9.64 -7.43
N ASP A 40 -10.86 8.99 -6.26
CA ASP A 40 -10.32 9.50 -4.99
C ASP A 40 -8.77 9.41 -4.95
N GLU A 41 -8.11 10.56 -5.10
CA GLU A 41 -6.64 10.67 -5.07
C GLU A 41 -6.01 10.21 -3.74
N GLU A 42 -6.65 10.46 -2.59
CA GLU A 42 -6.08 10.06 -1.30
C GLU A 42 -6.15 8.53 -1.14
N LYS A 43 -7.30 7.93 -1.48
CA LYS A 43 -7.48 6.48 -1.47
C LYS A 43 -6.45 5.78 -2.36
N TRP A 44 -6.34 6.19 -3.61
CA TRP A 44 -5.42 5.54 -4.56
C TRP A 44 -3.95 5.83 -4.24
N GLY A 45 -3.65 7.00 -3.69
CA GLY A 45 -2.32 7.30 -3.14
C GLY A 45 -1.94 6.35 -2.00
N ILE A 46 -2.86 6.06 -1.08
CA ILE A 46 -2.64 5.08 0.01
C ILE A 46 -2.44 3.66 -0.53
N VAL A 47 -3.23 3.25 -1.54
CA VAL A 47 -3.05 1.95 -2.21
C VAL A 47 -1.65 1.85 -2.79
N GLY A 48 -1.21 2.85 -3.55
CA GLY A 48 0.13 2.89 -4.14
C GLY A 48 1.23 2.94 -3.10
N LEU A 49 1.05 3.71 -2.02
CA LEU A 49 2.01 3.80 -0.94
C LEU A 49 2.21 2.44 -0.25
N LEU A 50 1.12 1.76 0.08
CA LEU A 50 1.16 0.55 0.90
C LEU A 50 1.29 -0.75 0.11
N HIS A 51 1.24 -0.77 -1.22
CA HIS A 51 1.14 -2.05 -1.94
C HIS A 51 2.24 -3.07 -1.57
N ASP A 52 3.49 -2.60 -1.41
CA ASP A 52 4.68 -3.42 -1.08
C ASP A 52 5.14 -3.32 0.39
N PHE A 53 4.33 -2.76 1.30
CA PHE A 53 4.79 -2.43 2.65
C PHE A 53 5.30 -3.62 3.48
N ASP A 54 4.79 -4.83 3.19
CA ASP A 54 5.13 -6.06 3.91
C ASP A 54 6.16 -6.93 3.19
N TRP A 55 6.66 -6.51 2.02
CA TRP A 55 7.60 -7.31 1.22
C TRP A 55 8.84 -7.77 2.02
N GLU A 56 9.38 -6.90 2.88
CA GLU A 56 10.57 -7.22 3.68
C GLU A 56 10.33 -8.32 4.73
N ILE A 57 9.09 -8.49 5.20
CA ILE A 57 8.71 -9.53 6.17
C ILE A 57 8.02 -10.73 5.53
N HIS A 58 7.51 -10.58 4.30
CA HIS A 58 6.84 -11.61 3.50
C HIS A 58 7.38 -11.66 2.06
N PRO A 59 8.66 -12.00 1.83
CA PRO A 59 9.32 -11.81 0.52
C PRO A 59 9.01 -12.88 -0.53
N THR A 60 7.85 -13.53 -0.45
CA THR A 60 7.44 -14.61 -1.36
C THR A 60 6.05 -14.34 -1.91
N GLU A 61 5.79 -14.75 -3.16
CA GLU A 61 4.48 -14.62 -3.82
C GLU A 61 3.37 -15.42 -3.10
N GLU A 62 3.75 -16.44 -2.33
CA GLU A 62 2.80 -17.20 -1.50
C GLU A 62 2.25 -16.35 -0.35
N LEU A 63 3.11 -15.51 0.24
CA LEU A 63 2.79 -14.70 1.42
C LEU A 63 2.35 -13.28 1.07
N HIS A 64 3.12 -12.58 0.23
CA HIS A 64 2.80 -11.23 -0.21
C HIS A 64 1.87 -11.28 -1.43
N PRO A 65 0.75 -10.52 -1.45
CA PRO A 65 0.31 -9.51 -0.47
C PRO A 65 -0.70 -10.02 0.57
N ARG A 66 -1.00 -11.33 0.58
CA ARG A 66 -2.04 -11.97 1.41
C ARG A 66 -1.81 -11.72 2.91
N ALA A 67 -0.61 -12.01 3.41
CA ALA A 67 -0.25 -11.81 4.81
C ALA A 67 -0.21 -10.32 5.21
N GLY A 68 0.24 -9.44 4.31
CA GLY A 68 0.15 -7.99 4.49
C GLY A 68 -1.28 -7.49 4.65
N SER A 69 -2.21 -8.02 3.85
CA SER A 69 -3.63 -7.64 3.96
C SER A 69 -4.24 -7.96 5.32
N GLU A 70 -3.83 -9.05 5.97
CA GLU A 70 -4.25 -9.38 7.34
C GLU A 70 -3.72 -8.35 8.36
N LEU A 71 -2.48 -7.88 8.19
CA LEU A 71 -1.89 -6.83 9.03
C LEU A 71 -2.59 -5.48 8.85
N LEU A 72 -3.01 -5.16 7.62
CA LEU A 72 -3.81 -3.96 7.32
C LEU A 72 -5.21 -4.09 7.92
N ALA A 73 -5.81 -5.29 7.89
CA ALA A 73 -7.11 -5.54 8.47
C ALA A 73 -7.12 -5.34 10.00
N ALA A 74 -6.10 -5.83 10.69
CA ALA A 74 -5.93 -5.63 12.13
C ALA A 74 -5.79 -4.14 12.52
N ARG A 75 -5.37 -3.27 11.60
CA ARG A 75 -5.24 -1.81 11.79
C ARG A 75 -6.47 -1.00 11.37
N GLY A 76 -7.55 -1.67 10.95
CA GLY A 76 -8.77 -1.01 10.51
C GLY A 76 -8.63 -0.30 9.16
N VAL A 77 -7.66 -0.71 8.32
CA VAL A 77 -7.57 -0.21 6.94
C VAL A 77 -8.83 -0.65 6.18
N PRO A 78 -9.51 0.30 5.47
CA PRO A 78 -10.73 0.02 4.71
C PRO A 78 -10.59 -1.17 3.74
N GLU A 79 -11.64 -1.98 3.63
CA GLU A 79 -11.64 -3.20 2.83
C GLU A 79 -11.34 -2.96 1.35
N ASP A 80 -11.85 -1.86 0.78
CA ASP A 80 -11.64 -1.50 -0.62
C ASP A 80 -10.17 -1.14 -0.94
N ILE A 81 -9.47 -0.48 -0.01
CA ILE A 81 -8.01 -0.26 -0.10
C ILE A 81 -7.27 -1.59 0.00
N ARG A 82 -7.60 -2.44 0.97
CA ARG A 82 -6.95 -3.74 1.14
C ARG A 82 -7.18 -4.65 -0.07
N TYR A 83 -8.37 -4.62 -0.65
CA TYR A 83 -8.70 -5.38 -1.85
C TYR A 83 -7.88 -4.91 -3.05
N ALA A 84 -7.76 -3.59 -3.26
CA ALA A 84 -6.92 -3.06 -4.32
C ALA A 84 -5.44 -3.45 -4.15
N ILE A 85 -4.92 -3.44 -2.92
CA ILE A 85 -3.59 -3.95 -2.60
C ILE A 85 -3.51 -5.45 -2.89
N LEU A 86 -4.48 -6.26 -2.48
CA LEU A 86 -4.45 -7.71 -2.75
C LEU A 86 -4.36 -8.05 -4.24
N CYS A 87 -4.94 -7.22 -5.12
CA CYS A 87 -4.97 -7.45 -6.56
C CYS A 87 -3.69 -7.09 -7.33
N HIS A 88 -2.68 -6.49 -6.69
CA HIS A 88 -1.49 -6.02 -7.42
C HIS A 88 -0.50 -7.15 -7.77
N ALA A 89 -0.60 -8.30 -7.08
CA ALA A 89 0.24 -9.46 -7.27
C ALA A 89 -0.59 -10.77 -7.32
N PRO A 90 -0.06 -11.86 -7.91
CA PRO A 90 -0.83 -13.07 -8.28
C PRO A 90 -1.41 -13.95 -7.15
#